data_AF-A0A5N5KHB0-F1
#
_entry.id   AF-A0A5N5KHB0-F1
#
_cell.length_a   1.000
_cell.length_b   1.000
_cell.length_c   1.000
_cell.angle_alpha   90.00
_cell.angle_beta   90.00
_cell.angle_gamma   90.00
#
_symmetry.space_group_name_H-M   'P 1'
#
loop_
_entity.id
_entity.type
_entity.pdbx_description
1 polymer ?
#
loop_
_entity_poly.entity_id
_entity_poly.type
_entity_poly.pdbx_seq_one_letter_code
_entity_poly.pdbx_strand_id
1 'polypeptide(L)'
;MVECTSEGILFIEADADVTLEQFNDPLQPPFPCLEELLFDVPGSSGVLNCPLLLIQVSRFKCGGSLFALRLNHTISDAPGLVQFMASVGEMTSGVSVPSVPPV
;
A
#
# COMPACT_ATOMS: atom_id res chain seq x y z
N MET A 1 -0.07 -19.39 -11.36
CA MET A 1 -1.10 -19.94 -10.47
C MET A 1 -0.93 -19.25 -9.14
N VAL A 2 -2.01 -18.80 -8.51
CA VAL A 2 -1.99 -18.23 -7.16
C VAL A 2 -2.60 -19.26 -6.23
N GLU A 3 -1.91 -19.59 -5.14
CA GLU A 3 -2.41 -20.50 -4.11
C GLU A 3 -3.08 -19.68 -3.01
N CYS A 4 -4.40 -19.83 -2.85
CA CYS A 4 -5.17 -19.10 -1.83
C CYS A 4 -5.04 -19.78 -0.46
N THR A 5 -3.85 -19.69 0.14
CA THR A 5 -3.47 -20.35 1.40
C THR A 5 -3.86 -19.57 2.66
N SER A 6 -4.42 -18.37 2.51
CA SER A 6 -4.72 -17.45 3.61
C SER A 6 -3.48 -16.95 4.38
N GLU A 7 -2.29 -16.98 3.76
CA GLU A 7 -1.06 -16.37 4.33
C GLU A 7 -1.18 -14.85 4.56
N GLY A 8 -2.10 -14.21 3.85
CA GLY A 8 -2.42 -12.79 4.01
C GLY A 8 -1.50 -11.88 3.19
N ILE A 9 -1.43 -10.61 3.61
CA ILE A 9 -0.63 -9.56 2.98
C ILE A 9 0.43 -9.07 3.96
N LEU A 10 1.45 -8.39 3.46
CA LEU A 10 2.40 -7.69 4.32
C LEU A 10 1.80 -6.35 4.76
N PHE A 11 1.82 -6.09 6.06
CA PHE A 11 1.43 -4.81 6.64
C PHE A 11 2.59 -4.29 7.50
N ILE A 12 3.07 -3.09 7.19
CA ILE A 12 4.23 -2.47 7.84
C ILE A 12 3.81 -1.15 8.47
N GLU A 13 4.17 -0.98 9.74
CA GLU A 13 4.11 0.30 10.43
C GLU A 13 5.51 0.90 10.49
N ALA A 14 5.61 2.19 10.18
CA ALA A 14 6.88 2.92 10.21
C ALA A 14 6.69 4.33 10.80
N ASP A 15 7.79 4.91 11.28
CA ASP A 15 7.86 6.30 11.66
C ASP A 15 8.88 7.01 10.76
N ALA A 16 8.52 8.20 10.28
CA ALA A 16 9.37 9.04 9.46
C ALA A 16 9.79 10.27 10.29
N ASP A 17 11.09 10.45 10.51
CA ASP A 17 11.65 11.56 11.29
C ASP A 17 11.68 12.89 10.53
N VAL A 18 10.68 13.11 9.67
CA VAL A 18 10.46 14.31 8.85
C VAL A 18 9.01 14.76 8.98
N THR A 19 8.73 16.01 8.61
CA THR A 19 7.35 16.53 8.49
C THR A 19 6.93 16.60 7.04
N LEU A 20 5.62 16.65 6.78
CA LEU A 20 5.10 16.80 5.43
C LEU A 20 5.55 18.11 4.76
N GLU A 21 5.77 19.19 5.52
CA GLU A 21 6.22 20.48 4.96
C GLU A 21 7.67 20.46 4.46
N GLN A 22 8.44 19.42 4.78
CA GLN A 22 9.81 19.26 4.27
C GLN A 22 9.84 18.71 2.83
N PHE A 23 8.70 18.26 2.33
CA PHE A 23 8.54 17.87 0.93
C PHE A 23 7.97 19.01 0.09
N ASN A 24 8.12 18.94 -1.24
CA ASN A 24 7.58 19.93 -2.16
C ASN A 24 6.04 20.00 -2.08
N ASP A 25 5.49 21.21 -2.26
CA ASP A 25 4.06 21.44 -2.43
C ASP A 25 3.80 22.05 -3.83
N PRO A 26 3.10 21.36 -4.75
CA PRO A 26 2.47 20.04 -4.57
C PRO A 26 3.49 18.89 -4.61
N LEU A 27 3.14 17.79 -3.93
CA LEU A 27 3.84 16.51 -4.04
C LEU A 27 3.68 15.96 -5.46
N GLN A 28 4.75 15.93 -6.24
CA GLN A 28 4.75 15.43 -7.61
C GLN A 28 5.73 14.25 -7.78
N PRO A 29 5.45 13.31 -8.70
CA PRO A 29 6.43 12.33 -9.14
C PRO A 29 7.64 13.00 -9.82
N PRO A 30 8.87 12.49 -9.61
CA PRO A 30 9.22 11.42 -8.68
C PRO A 30 9.07 11.87 -7.22
N PHE A 31 8.43 11.05 -6.39
CA PHE A 31 8.20 11.39 -5.00
C PHE A 31 9.56 11.45 -4.27
N PRO A 32 9.87 12.54 -3.55
CA PRO A 32 11.12 12.67 -2.82
C PRO A 32 11.24 11.57 -1.76
N CYS A 33 12.42 10.95 -1.68
CA CYS A 33 12.73 9.91 -0.70
C CYS A 33 11.84 8.65 -0.79
N LEU A 34 11.37 8.28 -1.98
CA LEU A 34 10.50 7.11 -2.17
C LEU A 34 11.14 5.81 -1.65
N GLU A 35 12.44 5.63 -1.88
CA GLU A 35 13.18 4.42 -1.48
C GLU A 35 13.35 4.34 0.05
N GLU A 36 13.42 5.48 0.73
CA GLU A 36 13.48 5.58 2.19
C GLU A 36 12.10 5.46 2.85
N LEU A 37 11.04 5.89 2.15
CA LEU A 37 9.68 5.94 2.68
C LEU A 37 8.86 4.67 2.42
N LEU A 38 9.32 3.80 1.52
CA LEU A 38 8.72 2.49 1.25
C LEU A 38 9.78 1.40 1.45
N PHE A 39 9.59 0.56 2.46
CA PHE A 39 10.54 -0.50 2.77
C PHE A 39 10.56 -1.56 1.67
N ASP A 40 11.75 -1.78 1.09
CA ASP A 40 11.99 -2.84 0.10
C ASP A 40 12.14 -4.20 0.79
N VAL A 41 11.01 -4.86 1.07
CA VAL A 41 11.02 -6.19 1.69
C VAL A 41 11.75 -7.20 0.80
N PRO A 42 12.81 -7.87 1.29
CA PRO A 42 13.55 -8.87 0.52
C PRO A 42 12.63 -9.94 -0.09
N GLY A 43 12.85 -10.26 -1.37
CA GLY A 43 12.03 -11.23 -2.11
C GLY A 43 10.77 -10.64 -2.78
N SER A 44 10.53 -9.33 -2.64
CA SER A 44 9.32 -8.70 -3.22
C SER A 44 9.44 -8.26 -4.67
N SER A 45 10.65 -8.20 -5.23
CA SER A 45 10.89 -7.75 -6.61
C SER A 45 10.69 -8.84 -7.68
N GLY A 46 10.32 -10.05 -7.27
CA GLY A 46 10.06 -11.17 -8.17
C GLY A 46 8.71 -11.07 -8.89
N VAL A 47 8.53 -11.91 -9.91
CA VAL A 47 7.22 -12.14 -10.56
C VAL A 47 6.48 -13.30 -9.91
N LEU A 48 7.23 -14.34 -9.55
CA LEU A 48 6.75 -15.56 -8.90
C LEU A 48 7.36 -15.65 -7.50
N ASN A 49 6.66 -16.34 -6.60
CA ASN A 49 7.11 -16.58 -5.22
C ASN A 49 7.47 -15.29 -4.47
N CYS A 50 6.70 -14.22 -4.72
CA CYS A 50 6.82 -12.93 -4.05
C CYS A 50 5.46 -12.54 -3.42
N PRO A 51 5.45 -11.64 -2.42
CA PRO A 51 4.21 -11.14 -1.84
C PRO A 51 3.30 -10.50 -2.90
N LEU A 52 2.01 -10.77 -2.79
CA LEU A 52 1.00 -10.24 -3.72
C LEU A 52 0.69 -8.76 -3.46
N LEU A 53 0.66 -8.38 -2.19
CA LEU A 53 0.38 -7.03 -1.74
C LEU A 53 1.17 -6.72 -0.46
N LEU A 54 1.73 -5.52 -0.41
CA LEU A 54 2.30 -4.90 0.76
C LEU A 54 1.65 -3.53 0.97
N ILE A 55 1.18 -3.28 2.18
CA ILE A 55 0.71 -1.99 2.66
C ILE A 55 1.69 -1.49 3.71
N GLN A 56 2.17 -0.26 3.57
CA GLN A 56 2.95 0.41 4.60
C GLN A 56 2.26 1.70 5.02
N VAL A 57 2.16 1.91 6.33
CA VAL A 57 1.67 3.14 6.96
C VAL A 57 2.82 3.79 7.70
N SER A 58 3.30 4.92 7.21
CA SER A 58 4.38 5.69 7.84
C SER A 58 3.82 6.93 8.52
N ARG A 59 4.13 7.15 9.80
CA ARG A 59 3.72 8.35 10.56
C ARG A 59 4.80 9.43 10.48
N PHE A 60 4.42 10.64 10.10
CA PHE A 60 5.33 11.79 10.11
C PHE A 60 5.33 12.50 11.48
N LYS A 61 6.38 13.26 11.79
CA LYS A 61 6.48 14.03 13.06
C LYS A 61 5.36 15.04 13.26
N CYS A 62 4.79 15.56 12.18
CA CYS A 62 3.65 16.50 12.22
C CYS A 62 2.30 15.81 12.50
N GLY A 63 2.28 14.48 12.69
CA GLY A 63 1.06 13.70 12.86
C GLY A 63 0.39 13.29 11.55
N GLY A 64 0.89 13.75 10.41
CA GLY A 64 0.49 13.26 9.09
C GLY A 64 0.87 11.79 8.87
N SER A 65 0.35 11.16 7.83
CA SER A 65 0.67 9.77 7.48
C SER A 65 0.85 9.58 5.98
N LEU A 66 1.75 8.69 5.60
CA LEU A 66 1.91 8.18 4.24
C LEU A 66 1.32 6.77 4.17
N PHE A 67 0.50 6.55 3.17
CA PHE A 67 -0.02 5.22 2.82
C PHE A 67 0.65 4.76 1.53
N ALA A 68 1.56 3.79 1.64
CA ALA A 68 2.35 3.30 0.52
C ALA A 68 1.98 1.84 0.19
N LEU A 69 2.05 1.50 -1.10
CA LEU A 69 1.61 0.22 -1.64
C LEU A 69 2.70 -0.37 -2.53
N ARG A 70 2.94 -1.67 -2.41
CA ARG A 70 3.60 -2.47 -3.45
C ARG A 70 2.67 -3.62 -3.83
N LEU A 71 2.41 -3.76 -5.13
CA LEU A 71 1.53 -4.78 -5.68
C LEU A 71 2.27 -5.65 -6.70
N ASN A 72 1.94 -6.93 -6.75
CA ASN A 72 2.33 -7.77 -7.87
C ASN A 72 1.44 -7.46 -9.08
N HIS A 73 2.00 -6.78 -10.08
CA HIS A 73 1.24 -6.31 -11.25
C HIS A 73 0.76 -7.43 -12.18
N THR A 74 1.25 -8.67 -12.02
CA THR A 74 0.79 -9.82 -12.84
C THR A 74 -0.59 -10.32 -12.41
N ILE A 75 -1.01 -10.01 -11.18
CA ILE A 75 -2.30 -10.45 -10.63
C ILE A 75 -3.32 -9.31 -10.44
N SER A 76 -2.90 -8.05 -10.64
CA SER A 76 -3.74 -6.87 -10.45
C SER A 76 -3.42 -5.81 -11.48
N ASP A 77 -4.46 -5.11 -11.93
CA ASP A 77 -4.36 -3.88 -12.68
C ASP A 77 -4.71 -2.66 -11.79
N ALA A 78 -4.66 -1.46 -12.37
CA ALA A 78 -4.97 -0.24 -11.64
C ALA A 78 -6.46 -0.15 -11.22
N PRO A 79 -7.45 -0.45 -12.10
CA PRO A 79 -8.86 -0.48 -11.68
C PRO A 79 -9.13 -1.46 -10.54
N GLY A 80 -8.56 -2.67 -10.58
CA GLY A 80 -8.70 -3.67 -9.53
C GLY A 80 -8.12 -3.20 -8.20
N LEU A 81 -6.95 -2.55 -8.22
CA LEU A 81 -6.36 -1.93 -7.04
C LEU A 81 -7.27 -0.84 -6.46
N VAL A 82 -7.83 0.04 -7.30
CA VAL A 82 -8.73 1.11 -6.85
C VAL A 82 -9.99 0.52 -6.21
N GLN A 83 -10.59 -0.52 -6.80
CA GLN A 83 -11.75 -1.19 -6.23
C GLN A 83 -11.43 -1.84 -4.88
N PHE A 84 -10.29 -2.51 -4.77
CA PHE A 84 -9.82 -3.09 -3.51
C PHE A 84 -9.66 -2.02 -2.44
N MET A 85 -8.97 -0.91 -2.75
CA MET A 85 -8.74 0.17 -1.80
C MET A 85 -10.02 0.90 -1.37
N ALA A 86 -10.98 1.07 -2.30
CA ALA A 86 -12.29 1.61 -1.96
C ALA A 86 -13.02 0.69 -0.95
N SER A 87 -12.98 -0.63 -1.19
CA SER A 87 -13.57 -1.62 -0.28
C SER A 87 -12.93 -1.59 1.11
N VAL A 88 -11.60 -1.46 1.20
CA VAL A 88 -10.89 -1.28 2.48
C VAL A 88 -11.36 0.01 3.18
N GLY A 89 -11.53 1.11 2.45
CA GLY A 89 -12.06 2.36 2.97
C GLY A 89 -13.48 2.24 3.54
N GLU A 90 -14.36 1.51 2.86
CA GLU A 90 -15.71 1.22 3.34
C GLU A 90 -15.68 0.38 4.63
N MET A 91 -14.87 -0.68 4.65
CA MET A 91 -14.76 -1.58 5.79
C MET A 91 -14.19 -0.89 7.02
N THR A 92 -13.17 -0.05 6.85
CA THR A 92 -12.62 0.79 7.93
C THR A 92 -13.63 1.83 8.42
N SER A 93 -14.62 2.20 7.59
CA SER A 93 -15.73 3.09 7.98
C SER A 93 -16.90 2.34 8.65
N GLY A 94 -16.77 1.03 8.89
CA GLY A 94 -17.78 0.21 9.57
C GLY A 94 -18.78 -0.49 8.65
N VAL A 95 -18.60 -0.43 7.33
CA VAL A 95 -19.44 -1.19 6.38
C VAL A 95 -18.97 -2.64 6.33
N SER A 96 -19.85 -3.61 6.61
CA SER A 96 -19.46 -5.02 6.74
C SER A 96 -19.32 -5.76 5.40
N VAL A 97 -19.81 -5.19 4.30
CA VAL A 97 -19.82 -5.80 2.96
C VAL A 97 -19.44 -4.73 1.94
N PRO A 98 -18.51 -4.99 1.01
CA PRO A 98 -18.13 -3.99 0.02
C PRO A 98 -19.29 -3.67 -0.92
N SER A 99 -19.45 -2.39 -1.28
CA SER A 99 -20.51 -1.94 -2.20
C SER A 99 -20.40 -2.60 -3.59
N VAL A 100 -19.16 -2.89 -4.01
CA VAL A 100 -18.87 -3.65 -5.23
C VAL A 100 -18.39 -5.05 -4.81
N PRO A 101 -19.15 -6.13 -5.10
CA PRO A 101 -18.74 -7.47 -4.73
C PRO A 101 -17.47 -7.90 -5.49
N PRO A 102 -16.62 -8.75 -4.88
CA PRO A 102 -15.55 -9.41 -5.61
C PRO A 102 -16.13 -10.29 -6.73
N VAL A 103 -15.41 -10.38 -7.85
CA VAL A 103 -15.79 -11.17 -9.04
C VAL A 103 -15.49 -12.65 -8.85
#